data_AF-A0A976DLB1-F1
#
_entry.id   AF-A0A976DLB1-F1
#
_cell.length_a   1.000
_cell.length_b   1.000
_cell.length_c   1.000
_cell.angle_alpha   90.00
_cell.angle_beta   90.00
_cell.angle_gamma   90.00
#
_symmetry.space_group_name_H-M   'P 1'
#
loop_
_entity.id
_entity.type
_entity.pdbx_description
1 polymer ?
#
loop_
_entity_poly.entity_id
_entity_poly.type
_entity_poly.pdbx_seq_one_letter_code
_entity_poly.pdbx_strand_id
1 'polypeptide(L)'
;MLEIKNLHVKLEDEDKVILRGVNLSIGPGEVHAIMGPNGSGKSTLSYVLAGRDGYAVTEGSATLEGEELLEMEPEARAAAGLFLAFQYPVEIPGVG
;
A
#
# COMPACT_ATOMS: atom_id res chain seq x y z
N MET A 1 11.65 7.82 5.18
CA MET A 1 10.39 8.12 5.86
C MET A 1 9.23 7.81 4.92
N LEU A 2 8.27 6.99 5.36
CA LEU A 2 6.99 6.79 4.67
C LEU A 2 5.95 7.71 5.28
N GLU A 3 5.20 8.43 4.45
CA GLU A 3 4.12 9.31 4.91
C GLU A 3 2.85 9.05 4.10
N ILE A 4 1.72 8.87 4.79
CA ILE A 4 0.41 8.66 4.20
C ILE A 4 -0.52 9.72 4.77
N LYS A 5 -1.18 10.48 3.90
CA LYS A 5 -2.05 11.59 4.28
C LYS A 5 -3.44 11.41 3.69
N ASN A 6 -4.43 11.32 4.58
CA ASN A 6 -5.85 11.26 4.26
C ASN A 6 -6.22 10.25 3.16
N LEU A 7 -5.59 9.07 3.17
CA LEU A 7 -5.74 8.11 2.08
C LEU A 7 -7.12 7.45 2.10
N HIS A 8 -7.86 7.63 1.01
CA HIS A 8 -9.15 7.01 0.73
C HIS A 8 -9.06 6.09 -0.47
N VAL A 9 -9.60 4.88 -0.33
CA VAL A 9 -9.52 3.85 -1.35
C VAL A 9 -10.82 3.09 -1.44
N LYS A 10 -11.28 2.83 -2.67
CA LYS A 10 -12.37 1.91 -2.99
C LYS A 10 -11.91 0.77 -3.90
N LEU A 11 -12.73 -0.26 -4.03
CA LEU A 11 -12.58 -1.22 -5.12
C LEU A 11 -12.83 -0.52 -6.46
N GLU A 12 -12.11 -0.90 -7.50
CA GLU A 12 -12.23 -0.25 -8.80
C GLU A 12 -13.59 -0.53 -9.45
N ASP A 13 -14.04 -1.79 -9.40
CA ASP A 13 -15.27 -2.28 -10.02
C ASP A 13 -16.53 -2.14 -9.14
N GLU A 14 -16.39 -1.67 -7.90
CA GLU A 14 -17.50 -1.50 -6.96
C GLU A 14 -17.39 -0.17 -6.21
N ASP A 15 -18.50 0.50 -5.89
CA ASP A 15 -18.48 1.70 -5.04
C ASP A 15 -18.24 1.39 -3.54
N LYS A 16 -17.61 0.25 -3.26
CA LYS A 16 -17.27 -0.18 -1.90
C LYS A 16 -15.99 0.49 -1.44
N VAL A 17 -16.15 1.51 -0.60
CA VAL A 17 -15.04 2.18 0.10
C VAL A 17 -14.44 1.26 1.18
N ILE A 18 -13.12 1.03 1.09
CA ILE A 18 -12.34 0.22 2.04
C ILE A 18 -11.57 1.12 3.02
N LEU A 19 -10.76 2.05 2.51
CA LEU A 19 -9.99 2.99 3.34
C LEU A 19 -10.70 4.34 3.41
N ARG A 20 -10.75 4.93 4.61
CA ARG A 20 -11.56 6.12 4.94
C ARG A 20 -10.71 7.19 5.63
N GLY A 21 -9.68 7.69 4.96
CA GLY A 21 -8.83 8.75 5.48
C GLY A 21 -7.74 8.24 6.41
N VAL A 22 -6.91 7.32 5.92
CA VAL A 22 -5.75 6.81 6.68
C VAL A 22 -4.65 7.86 6.74
N ASN A 23 -4.14 8.10 7.94
CA ASN A 23 -2.95 8.92 8.18
C ASN A 23 -1.92 8.09 8.93
N LEU A 24 -0.69 8.05 8.43
CA LEU A 24 0.40 7.28 9.02
C LEU A 24 1.75 7.90 8.64
N SER A 25 2.65 8.01 9.60
CA SER A 25 4.03 8.43 9.37
C SER A 25 4.97 7.41 10.00
N ILE A 26 5.92 6.91 9.24
CA ILE A 26 6.92 5.94 9.68
C ILE A 26 8.31 6.53 9.42
N GLY A 27 9.05 6.74 10.51
CA GLY A 27 10.43 7.22 10.46
C GLY A 27 11.43 6.12 10.06
N PRO A 28 12.65 6.51 9.64
CA PRO A 28 13.71 5.54 9.36
C PRO A 28 14.03 4.66 10.57
N GLY A 29 14.13 3.35 10.35
CA GLY A 29 14.46 2.37 11.39
C GLY A 29 13.31 2.01 12.34
N GLU A 30 12.13 2.62 12.18
CA GLU A 30 10.96 2.30 13.00
C GLU A 30 10.26 1.04 12.50
N VAL A 31 9.70 0.27 13.45
CA VAL A 31 8.86 -0.89 13.18
C VAL A 31 7.46 -0.60 13.68
N HIS A 32 6.49 -0.62 12.78
CA HIS A 32 5.09 -0.34 13.09
C HIS A 32 4.24 -1.59 12.90
N ALA A 33 3.34 -1.85 13.84
CA ALA A 33 2.38 -2.95 13.75
C ALA A 33 0.99 -2.39 13.44
N ILE A 34 0.39 -2.84 12.32
CA ILE A 34 -0.98 -2.50 11.96
C ILE A 34 -1.89 -3.66 12.37
N MET A 35 -2.80 -3.40 13.30
CA MET A 35 -3.69 -4.41 13.89
C MET A 35 -5.16 -4.05 13.69
N GLY A 36 -6.03 -5.06 13.66
CA GLY A 36 -7.48 -4.87 13.54
C GLY A 36 -8.21 -6.10 13.00
N PRO A 37 -9.55 -6.16 13.08
CA PRO A 37 -10.36 -7.28 12.62
C PRO A 37 -10.21 -7.58 11.12
N ASN A 38 -10.55 -8.78 10.68
CA ASN A 38 -10.61 -9.10 9.24
C ASN A 38 -11.56 -8.14 8.51
N GLY A 39 -11.16 -7.69 7.32
CA GLY A 39 -11.91 -6.70 6.54
C GLY A 39 -11.64 -5.23 6.92
N SER A 40 -10.83 -4.94 7.94
CA SER A 40 -10.53 -3.55 8.35
C SER A 40 -9.61 -2.76 7.41
N GLY A 41 -9.26 -3.30 6.23
CA GLY A 41 -8.43 -2.61 5.24
C GLY A 41 -6.91 -2.77 5.40
N LYS A 42 -6.41 -3.57 6.36
CA LYS A 42 -4.96 -3.77 6.58
C LYS A 42 -4.21 -4.24 5.32
N SER A 43 -4.68 -5.34 4.72
CA SER A 43 -4.08 -5.86 3.49
C SER A 43 -4.27 -4.89 2.33
N THR A 44 -5.43 -4.23 2.26
CA THR A 44 -5.72 -3.22 1.23
C THR A 44 -4.73 -2.06 1.28
N LEU A 45 -4.40 -1.54 2.47
CA LEU A 45 -3.38 -0.50 2.62
C LEU A 45 -2.04 -0.98 2.05
N SER A 46 -1.63 -2.20 2.39
CA SER A 46 -0.37 -2.77 1.90
C SER A 46 -0.36 -2.93 0.38
N TYR A 47 -1.48 -3.39 -0.20
CA TYR A 47 -1.65 -3.59 -1.64
C TYR A 47 -1.67 -2.28 -2.43
N VAL A 48 -2.36 -1.26 -1.94
CA VAL A 48 -2.45 0.06 -2.59
C VAL A 48 -1.07 0.72 -2.62
N LEU A 49 -0.33 0.68 -1.51
CA LEU A 49 1.03 1.23 -1.46
C LEU A 49 1.94 0.50 -2.45
N ALA A 50 1.84 -0.83 -2.53
CA ALA A 50 2.62 -1.66 -3.45
C ALA A 50 2.19 -1.53 -4.94
N GLY A 51 1.14 -0.78 -5.25
CA GLY A 51 0.68 -0.57 -6.63
C GLY A 51 -0.10 -1.75 -7.22
N ARG A 52 -0.76 -2.56 -6.38
CA ARG A 52 -1.60 -3.67 -6.88
C ARG A 52 -2.88 -3.13 -7.53
N ASP A 53 -3.21 -3.66 -8.70
CA ASP A 53 -4.45 -3.37 -9.44
C ASP A 53 -5.73 -3.75 -8.68
N GLY A 54 -6.87 -3.22 -9.14
CA GLY A 54 -8.21 -3.49 -8.61
C GLY A 54 -8.63 -2.57 -7.46
N TYR A 55 -7.85 -1.52 -7.20
CA TYR A 55 -8.13 -0.50 -6.20
C TYR A 55 -8.02 0.89 -6.82
N ALA A 56 -8.98 1.76 -6.49
CA ALA A 56 -8.96 3.15 -6.89
C ALA A 56 -8.71 4.04 -5.67
N VAL A 57 -7.63 4.82 -5.70
CA VAL A 57 -7.41 5.91 -4.75
C VAL A 57 -8.33 7.07 -5.13
N THR A 58 -9.17 7.50 -4.20
CA THR A 58 -10.14 8.59 -4.45
C THR A 58 -9.71 9.91 -3.83
N GLU A 59 -8.86 9.88 -2.80
CA GLU A 59 -8.37 11.06 -2.10
C GLU A 59 -7.09 10.70 -1.32
N GLY A 60 -6.25 11.71 -1.06
CA GLY A 60 -5.06 11.59 -0.24
C GLY A 60 -3.79 11.35 -1.06
N SER A 61 -2.68 11.17 -0.35
CA SER A 61 -1.35 10.93 -0.95
C SER A 61 -0.52 9.97 -0.12
N ALA A 62 0.53 9.41 -0.73
CA ALA A 62 1.51 8.61 -0.03
C ALA A 62 2.92 8.86 -0.59
N THR A 63 3.86 9.22 0.27
CA THR A 63 5.25 9.49 -0.15
C THR A 63 6.24 8.57 0.53
N LEU A 64 7.31 8.22 -0.17
CA LEU A 64 8.48 7.53 0.37
C LEU A 64 9.72 8.37 0.16
N GLU A 65 10.39 8.75 1.24
CA GLU A 65 11.54 9.67 1.21
C GLU A 65 11.24 10.99 0.47
N GLY A 66 9.99 11.43 0.50
CA GLY A 66 9.52 12.64 -0.17
C GLY A 66 9.08 12.46 -1.63
N GLU A 67 9.24 11.27 -2.21
CA GLU A 67 8.76 10.97 -3.57
C GLU A 67 7.32 10.44 -3.55
N GLU A 68 6.47 10.92 -4.46
CA GLU A 68 5.05 10.51 -4.54
C GLU A 68 4.91 9.07 -5.08
N LEU A 69 4.39 8.17 -4.26
CA LEU A 69 4.25 6.75 -4.59
C LEU A 69 3.07 6.47 -5.50
N LEU A 70 1.94 7.17 -5.32
CA LEU A 70 0.68 6.77 -5.94
C LEU A 70 0.68 6.98 -7.47
N GLU A 71 1.59 7.82 -7.97
CA GLU A 71 1.80 8.08 -9.39
C GLU A 71 2.86 7.15 -10.03
N MET A 72 3.57 6.36 -9.22
CA MET A 72 4.60 5.45 -9.71
C MET A 72 4.01 4.10 -10.14
N GLU A 73 4.59 3.51 -11.18
CA GLU A 73 4.38 2.09 -11.50
C GLU A 73 4.96 1.18 -10.41
N PRO A 74 4.42 -0.04 -10.21
CA PRO A 74 4.82 -0.94 -9.12
C PRO A 74 6.33 -1.22 -9.07
N GLU A 75 6.98 -1.44 -10.21
CA GLU A 75 8.42 -1.66 -10.30
C GLU A 75 9.26 -0.44 -9.89
N ALA A 76 8.76 0.77 -10.15
CA ALA A 76 9.43 2.01 -9.74
C ALA A 76 9.33 2.20 -8.22
N ARG A 77 8.17 1.87 -7.62
CA ARG A 77 8.02 1.85 -6.16
C ARG A 77 8.98 0.86 -5.50
N ALA A 78 9.15 -0.32 -6.10
CA ALA A 78 10.10 -1.32 -5.64
C ALA A 78 11.55 -0.84 -5.74
N ALA A 79 11.91 -0.21 -6.86
CA ALA A 79 13.23 0.39 -7.04
C ALA A 79 13.52 1.54 -6.05
N ALA A 80 12.49 2.31 -5.66
CA ALA A 80 12.57 3.33 -4.62
C ALA A 80 12.72 2.75 -3.19
N GLY A 81 12.59 1.43 -3.03
CA GLY A 81 12.81 0.72 -1.77
C GLY A 81 11.55 0.24 -1.06
N LEU A 82 10.36 0.37 -1.67
CA LEU A 82 9.13 -0.20 -1.12
C LEU A 82 9.03 -1.69 -1.45
N PHE A 83 8.99 -2.55 -0.42
CA PHE A 83 8.82 -3.98 -0.61
C PHE A 83 7.58 -4.52 0.10
N LEU A 84 6.82 -5.36 -0.59
CA LEU A 84 5.68 -6.08 -0.02
C LEU A 84 6.01 -7.57 0.12
N ALA A 85 6.09 -8.05 1.37
CA ALA A 85 6.08 -9.48 1.63
C ALA A 85 4.66 -10.05 1.45
N PHE A 86 4.47 -10.91 0.46
CA PHE A 86 3.16 -11.51 0.17
C PHE A 86 2.76 -12.52 1.24
N GLN A 87 1.47 -12.56 1.57
CA GLN A 87 0.91 -13.56 2.49
C GLN A 87 1.05 -14.98 1.94
N TYR A 88 0.93 -15.13 0.61
CA TYR A 88 1.15 -16.38 -0.12
C TYR A 88 2.06 -16.07 -1.31
N PRO A 89 3.37 -16.34 -1.21
CA PRO A 89 4.30 -16.17 -2.31
C PRO A 89 3.89 -17.03 -3.50
N VAL A 90 4.00 -16.49 -4.71
CA VAL A 90 3.80 -17.26 -5.94
C VAL A 90 5.02 -18.14 -6.16
N GLU A 91 4.80 -19.44 -6.33
CA GLU A 91 5.86 -20.36 -6.73
C GLU A 91 6.17 -20.17 -8.22
N ILE A 92 7.44 -19.99 -8.55
CA ILE A 92 7.92 -19.94 -9.93
C ILE A 92 8.70 -21.23 -10.18
N PRO A 93 8.18 -22.17 -10.99
CA PRO A 93 8.87 -23.41 -11.29
C PRO A 93 10.28 -23.15 -11.83
N GLY A 94 11.28 -23.80 -11.22
CA GLY A 94 12.69 -23.66 -11.62
C GLY A 94 13.45 -22.52 -10.93
N VAL A 95 12.82 -21.77 -10.04
CA VAL A 95 13.46 -20.78 -9.16
C VAL A 95 13.23 -21.21 -7.72
N GLY A 96 14.17 -21.99 -7.18
CA GLY A 96 14.17 -22.50 -5.81
C GLY A 96 15.56 -22.43 -5.22
#